data_AF-A0A523RYK0-F1
#
_entry.id   AF-A0A523RYK0-F1
#
_cell.length_a   1.000
_cell.length_b   1.000
_cell.length_c   1.000
_cell.angle_alpha   90.00
_cell.angle_beta   90.00
_cell.angle_gamma   90.00
#
_symmetry.space_group_name_H-M   'P 1'
#
loop_
_entity.id
_entity.type
_entity.pdbx_description
1 polymer ?
#
loop_
_entity_poly.entity_id
_entity_poly.type
_entity_poly.pdbx_seq_one_letter_code
_entity_poly.pdbx_strand_id
1 'polypeptide(L)'
;MFLFNKRGVALITLIIWIVIIGTIVIYGPRIYNWYVEQDEIKIIKSNVESVENEIKSLLIDKHPVLIWNDIDNIIKSLSIQNPITREAQIKNGWNRPGDVVVHFDGIDTFTIDGIGQGGEPLNLNIVIKK
;
A
#
# COMPACT_ATOMS: atom_id res chain seq x y z
N MET A 1 54.23 -21.16 -6.68
CA MET A 1 54.05 -20.74 -5.28
C MET A 1 53.95 -19.23 -5.27
N PHE A 2 52.73 -18.66 -5.21
CA PHE A 2 52.52 -17.22 -5.26
C PHE A 2 53.05 -16.58 -3.97
N LEU A 3 54.18 -15.88 -4.05
CA LEU A 3 54.73 -15.03 -2.99
C LEU A 3 53.84 -13.78 -2.86
N PHE A 4 52.74 -13.91 -2.12
CA PHE A 4 51.90 -12.78 -1.78
C PHE A 4 52.67 -11.83 -0.86
N ASN A 5 52.94 -10.61 -1.33
CA ASN A 5 53.41 -9.52 -0.47
C ASN A 5 52.32 -9.26 0.59
N LYS A 6 52.59 -9.67 1.84
CA LYS A 6 51.61 -9.59 2.96
C LYS A 6 51.01 -8.19 3.12
N ARG A 7 51.77 -7.14 2.82
CA ARG A 7 51.30 -5.75 2.86
C ARG A 7 50.37 -5.40 1.69
N GLY A 8 50.63 -5.95 0.50
CA GLY A 8 49.78 -5.77 -0.68
C GLY A 8 48.43 -6.46 -0.54
N VAL A 9 48.40 -7.67 0.03
CA VAL A 9 47.15 -8.37 0.32
C VAL A 9 46.31 -7.59 1.33
N ALA A 10 46.91 -7.07 2.40
CA ALA A 10 46.19 -6.27 3.39
C ALA A 10 45.53 -5.01 2.80
N LEU A 11 46.25 -4.30 1.90
CA LEU A 11 45.72 -3.12 1.21
C LEU A 11 44.56 -3.45 0.27
N ILE A 12 44.68 -4.52 -0.52
CA ILE A 12 43.61 -4.96 -1.41
C ILE A 12 42.37 -5.35 -0.60
N THR A 13 42.55 -6.10 0.49
CA THR A 13 41.45 -6.47 1.37
C THR A 13 40.75 -5.24 1.96
N LEU A 14 41.50 -4.21 2.38
CA LEU A 14 40.93 -2.95 2.87
C LEU A 14 40.08 -2.24 1.80
N ILE A 15 40.59 -2.16 0.56
CA ILE A 15 39.87 -1.52 -0.55
C ILE A 15 38.57 -2.28 -0.86
N ILE A 16 38.61 -3.62 -0.88
CA ILE A 16 37.43 -4.46 -1.07
C ILE A 16 36.38 -4.18 0.02
N TRP A 17 36.80 -4.10 1.28
CA TRP A 17 35.88 -3.77 2.38
C TRP A 17 35.23 -2.40 2.23
N ILE A 18 35.99 -1.38 1.82
CA ILE A 18 35.44 -0.04 1.58
C ILE A 18 34.40 -0.07 0.47
N VAL A 19 34.64 -0.80 -0.61
CA VAL A 19 33.68 -0.94 -1.72
C VAL A 19 32.41 -1.65 -1.26
N ILE A 20 32.53 -2.74 -0.49
CA ILE A 20 31.38 -3.50 0.04
C ILE A 20 30.54 -2.63 0.99
N ILE A 21 31.18 -1.94 1.93
CA ILE A 21 30.47 -1.07 2.89
C ILE A 21 29.82 0.10 2.13
N GLY A 22 30.53 0.70 1.18
CA GLY A 22 30.03 1.79 0.36
C GLY A 22 28.77 1.40 -0.42
N THR A 23 28.75 0.21 -1.04
CA THR A 23 27.55 -0.26 -1.76
C THR A 23 26.38 -0.52 -0.82
N ILE A 24 26.60 -1.14 0.34
CA ILE A 24 25.53 -1.39 1.31
C ILE A 24 24.90 -0.08 1.82
N VAL A 25 25.71 0.94 2.11
CA VAL A 25 25.21 2.24 2.59
C VAL A 25 24.35 2.94 1.54
N ILE A 26 24.69 2.81 0.25
CA ILE A 26 23.93 3.41 -0.85
C ILE A 26 22.62 2.64 -1.12
N TYR A 27 22.68 1.30 -1.19
CA TYR A 27 21.54 0.49 -1.63
C TYR A 27 20.63 0.03 -0.48
N GLY A 28 21.16 -0.14 0.72
CA GLY A 28 20.43 -0.63 1.89
C GLY A 28 19.16 0.18 2.20
N PRO A 29 19.24 1.52 2.33
CA PRO A 29 18.07 2.36 2.58
C PRO A 29 17.02 2.25 1.48
N ARG A 30 17.45 2.17 0.21
CA ARG A 30 16.54 2.06 -0.94
C ARG A 30 15.77 0.74 -0.93
N ILE A 31 16.45 -0.36 -0.62
CA ILE A 31 15.82 -1.68 -0.50
C ILE A 31 14.84 -1.69 0.67
N TYR A 32 15.23 -1.12 1.82
CA TYR A 32 14.35 -1.03 2.98
C TYR A 32 13.05 -0.26 2.67
N ASN A 33 13.16 0.91 2.04
CA ASN A 33 11.97 1.69 1.67
C ASN A 33 11.07 0.94 0.69
N TRP A 34 11.65 0.20 -0.25
CA TRP A 34 10.87 -0.64 -1.17
C TRP A 34 10.07 -1.71 -0.42
N TYR A 35 10.65 -2.36 0.60
CA TYR A 35 9.90 -3.33 1.42
C TYR A 35 8.75 -2.68 2.18
N VAL A 36 8.98 -1.48 2.76
CA VAL A 36 7.93 -0.73 3.46
C VAL A 36 6.78 -0.39 2.51
N GLU A 37 7.09 0.09 1.31
CA GLU A 37 6.09 0.42 0.28
C GLU A 37 5.26 -0.82 -0.13
N GLN A 38 5.89 -1.98 -0.28
CA GLN A 38 5.16 -3.23 -0.58
C GLN A 38 4.23 -3.66 0.55
N ASP A 39 4.67 -3.53 1.81
CA ASP A 39 3.83 -3.84 2.97
C ASP A 39 2.65 -2.87 3.09
N GLU A 40 2.87 -1.58 2.85
CA GLU A 40 1.81 -0.57 2.80
C GLU A 40 0.77 -0.90 1.73
N ILE A 41 1.20 -1.19 0.49
CA ILE A 41 0.30 -1.59 -0.62
C ILE A 41 -0.51 -2.83 -0.26
N LYS A 42 0.12 -3.82 0.38
CA LYS A 42 -0.57 -5.05 0.81
C LYS A 42 -1.68 -4.76 1.83
N ILE A 43 -1.43 -3.87 2.78
CA ILE A 43 -2.44 -3.46 3.77
C ILE A 43 -3.57 -2.69 3.08
N ILE A 44 -3.26 -1.75 2.17
CA ILE A 44 -4.27 -1.01 1.42
C ILE A 44 -5.15 -1.97 0.63
N LYS A 45 -4.57 -2.95 -0.06
CA LYS A 45 -5.32 -3.98 -0.78
C LYS A 45 -6.24 -4.78 0.14
N SER A 46 -5.77 -5.19 1.31
CA SER A 46 -6.59 -5.90 2.31
C SER A 46 -7.75 -5.03 2.82
N ASN A 47 -7.55 -3.72 2.98
CA ASN A 47 -8.61 -2.80 3.36
C ASN A 47 -9.65 -2.66 2.24
N VAL A 48 -9.18 -2.53 0.98
CA VAL A 48 -10.03 -2.49 -0.22
C VAL A 48 -10.90 -3.75 -0.33
N GLU A 49 -10.32 -4.94 -0.16
CA GLU A 49 -11.05 -6.22 -0.16
C GLU A 49 -12.09 -6.28 0.97
N SER A 50 -11.79 -5.70 2.13
CA SER A 50 -12.74 -5.65 3.26
C SER A 50 -13.96 -4.78 2.93
N VAL A 51 -13.73 -3.63 2.31
CA VAL A 51 -14.80 -2.73 1.83
C VAL A 51 -15.61 -3.38 0.71
N GLU A 52 -14.94 -4.06 -0.22
CA GLU A 52 -15.59 -4.80 -1.31
C GLU A 52 -16.56 -5.86 -0.77
N ASN A 53 -16.10 -6.67 0.19
CA ASN A 53 -16.91 -7.73 0.78
C ASN A 53 -18.14 -7.16 1.51
N GLU A 54 -17.98 -6.06 2.24
CA GLU A 54 -19.08 -5.40 2.93
C GLU A 54 -20.11 -4.82 1.94
N ILE A 55 -19.66 -4.13 0.88
CA ILE A 55 -20.57 -3.63 -0.16
C ILE A 55 -21.31 -4.77 -0.86
N LYS A 56 -20.61 -5.87 -1.21
CA LYS A 56 -21.23 -7.07 -1.81
C LYS A 56 -22.28 -7.68 -0.89
N SER A 57 -22.00 -7.77 0.40
CA SER A 57 -22.95 -8.26 1.42
C SER A 57 -24.19 -7.37 1.48
N LEU A 58 -24.00 -6.05 1.56
CA LEU A 58 -25.09 -5.09 1.63
C LEU A 58 -25.94 -5.04 0.36
N LEU A 59 -25.35 -5.29 -0.81
CA LEU A 59 -26.08 -5.30 -2.09
C LEU A 59 -27.13 -6.40 -2.21
N ILE A 60 -27.05 -7.46 -1.38
CA ILE A 60 -28.04 -8.53 -1.31
C ILE A 60 -29.41 -7.95 -0.92
N ASP A 61 -29.44 -7.10 0.11
CA ASP A 61 -30.68 -6.63 0.72
C ASP A 61 -30.95 -5.12 0.52
N LYS A 62 -29.93 -4.32 0.18
CA LYS A 62 -30.04 -2.86 0.02
C LYS A 62 -29.93 -2.40 -1.43
N HIS A 63 -30.59 -1.29 -1.72
CA HIS A 63 -30.44 -0.58 -3.00
C HIS A 63 -29.06 0.12 -3.05
N PRO A 64 -28.33 0.11 -4.18
CA PRO A 64 -27.00 0.73 -4.31
C PRO A 64 -26.94 2.18 -3.80
N VAL A 65 -27.93 3.01 -4.14
CA VAL A 65 -28.02 4.40 -3.66
C VAL A 65 -28.04 4.51 -2.13
N LEU A 66 -28.68 3.58 -1.42
CA LEU A 66 -28.72 3.60 0.04
C LEU A 66 -27.37 3.22 0.66
N ILE A 67 -26.63 2.31 0.01
CA ILE A 67 -25.27 1.94 0.41
C ILE A 67 -24.33 3.13 0.20
N TRP A 68 -24.44 3.82 -0.94
CA TRP A 68 -23.66 5.02 -1.23
C TRP A 68 -23.89 6.13 -0.20
N ASN A 69 -25.14 6.38 0.17
CA ASN A 69 -25.47 7.39 1.18
C ASN A 69 -24.92 7.06 2.59
N ASP A 70 -24.60 5.79 2.85
CA ASP A 70 -24.11 5.30 4.14
C ASP A 70 -22.61 4.95 4.10
N ILE A 71 -21.90 5.31 3.02
CA ILE A 71 -20.54 4.83 2.77
C ILE A 71 -19.55 5.20 3.86
N ASP A 72 -19.66 6.41 4.43
CA ASP A 72 -18.78 6.85 5.51
C ASP A 72 -18.96 5.98 6.77
N ASN A 73 -20.20 5.59 7.08
CA ASN A 73 -20.48 4.72 8.22
C ASN A 73 -19.99 3.30 7.96
N ILE A 74 -20.09 2.79 6.74
CA ILE A 74 -19.55 1.49 6.32
C ILE A 74 -18.03 1.47 6.50
N ILE A 75 -17.32 2.49 5.99
CA ILE A 75 -15.88 2.60 6.16
C ILE A 75 -15.51 2.66 7.65
N LYS A 76 -16.23 3.47 8.43
CA LYS A 76 -16.00 3.62 9.86
C LYS A 76 -16.24 2.31 10.63
N SER A 77 -17.26 1.53 10.28
CA SER A 77 -17.56 0.27 10.96
C SER A 77 -16.51 -0.80 10.72
N LEU A 78 -15.88 -0.79 9.55
CA LEU A 78 -14.80 -1.72 9.21
C LEU A 78 -13.51 -1.48 9.99
N SER A 79 -13.40 -0.33 10.69
CA SER A 79 -12.25 0.00 11.55
C SER A 79 -10.90 -0.16 10.85
N ILE A 80 -10.86 0.10 9.54
CA ILE A 80 -9.65 -0.03 8.73
C ILE A 80 -8.61 1.02 9.14
N GLN A 81 -7.36 0.58 9.24
CA GLN A 81 -6.24 1.46 9.56
C GLN A 81 -5.52 1.87 8.28
N ASN A 82 -5.29 3.17 8.12
CA ASN A 82 -4.43 3.68 7.05
C ASN A 82 -2.96 3.32 7.37
N PRO A 83 -2.27 2.54 6.52
CA PRO A 83 -0.93 2.06 6.82
C PRO A 83 0.15 3.15 6.78
N ILE A 84 -0.14 4.28 6.14
CA ILE A 84 0.79 5.39 5.93
C ILE A 84 0.66 6.40 7.08
N THR A 85 -0.55 6.92 7.30
CA THR A 85 -0.81 7.91 8.38
C THR A 85 -0.92 7.27 9.75
N ARG A 86 -1.14 5.94 9.81
CA ARG A 86 -1.43 5.15 11.02
C ARG A 86 -2.75 5.49 11.71
N GLU A 87 -3.55 6.37 11.13
CA GLU A 87 -4.85 6.74 11.64
C GLU A 87 -5.95 5.79 11.14
N ALA A 88 -7.02 5.64 11.91
CA ALA A 88 -8.20 4.96 11.43
C ALA A 88 -8.85 5.79 10.30
N GLN A 89 -9.26 5.12 9.23
CA GLN A 89 -10.07 5.77 8.21
C GLN A 89 -11.54 5.72 8.64
N ILE A 90 -12.12 6.89 8.87
CA ILE A 90 -13.48 7.04 9.43
C ILE A 90 -14.52 7.50 8.40
N LYS A 91 -14.10 7.70 7.16
CA LYS A 91 -14.92 8.20 6.04
C LYS A 91 -14.33 7.73 4.72
N ASN A 92 -15.12 7.82 3.64
CA ASN A 92 -14.63 7.53 2.31
C ASN A 92 -13.40 8.38 1.96
N GLY A 93 -12.38 7.74 1.39
CA GLY A 93 -11.17 8.41 0.96
C GLY A 93 -11.42 9.30 -0.26
N TRP A 94 -10.49 10.20 -0.54
CA TRP A 94 -10.51 11.06 -1.74
C TRP A 94 -9.14 11.06 -2.41
N ASN A 95 -8.13 11.59 -1.73
CA ASN A 95 -6.77 11.75 -2.26
C ASN A 95 -5.68 11.60 -1.20
N ARG A 96 -6.02 11.12 0.01
CA ARG A 96 -5.04 10.95 1.08
C ARG A 96 -4.29 9.63 0.88
N PRO A 97 -2.94 9.63 0.92
CA PRO A 97 -2.16 8.41 0.83
C PRO A 97 -2.61 7.35 1.84
N GLY A 98 -2.80 6.12 1.37
CA GLY A 98 -3.18 4.96 2.17
C GLY A 98 -4.67 4.81 2.45
N ASP A 99 -5.51 5.75 1.98
CA ASP A 99 -6.96 5.63 2.13
C ASP A 99 -7.55 4.69 1.05
N VAL A 100 -8.66 4.05 1.40
CA VAL A 100 -9.57 3.36 0.47
C VAL A 100 -10.59 4.34 -0.07
N VAL A 101 -10.80 4.33 -1.39
CA VAL A 101 -11.75 5.20 -2.07
C VAL A 101 -12.81 4.36 -2.76
N VAL A 102 -14.06 4.70 -2.49
CA VAL A 102 -15.24 4.14 -3.14
C VAL A 102 -15.86 5.21 -4.02
N HIS A 103 -16.11 4.88 -5.27
CA HIS A 103 -16.88 5.67 -6.22
C HIS A 103 -18.18 4.94 -6.56
N PHE A 104 -19.24 5.70 -6.79
CA PHE A 104 -20.52 5.18 -7.23
C PHE A 104 -20.97 5.94 -8.49
N ASP A 105 -21.42 5.21 -9.51
CA ASP A 105 -21.83 5.77 -10.79
C ASP A 105 -23.21 6.46 -10.76
N GLY A 106 -23.93 6.34 -9.64
CA GLY A 106 -25.28 6.89 -9.46
C GLY A 106 -26.39 5.92 -9.84
N ILE A 107 -26.06 4.72 -10.33
CA ILE A 107 -27.01 3.74 -10.85
C ILE A 107 -26.90 2.45 -10.04
N ASP A 108 -25.87 1.65 -10.29
CA ASP A 108 -25.73 0.30 -9.75
C ASP A 108 -24.27 -0.17 -9.58
N THR A 109 -23.30 0.66 -9.94
CA THR A 109 -21.90 0.25 -10.03
C THR A 109 -21.04 1.00 -9.02
N PHE A 110 -20.35 0.24 -8.17
CA PHE A 110 -19.30 0.72 -7.29
C PHE A 110 -17.93 0.43 -7.88
N THR A 111 -17.02 1.40 -7.81
CA THR A 111 -15.60 1.22 -8.10
C THR A 111 -14.80 1.50 -6.85
N ILE A 112 -13.99 0.53 -6.41
CA ILE A 112 -13.17 0.63 -5.21
C ILE A 112 -11.70 0.59 -5.62
N ASP A 113 -10.93 1.50 -5.05
CA ASP A 113 -9.48 1.54 -5.21
C ASP A 113 -8.80 1.96 -3.91
N GLY A 114 -7.48 1.80 -3.87
CA GLY A 114 -6.62 2.33 -2.81
C GLY A 114 -5.77 3.48 -3.34
N ILE A 115 -5.39 4.40 -2.45
CA ILE A 115 -4.43 5.46 -2.77
C ILE A 115 -3.04 5.05 -2.30
N GLY A 116 -2.09 5.00 -3.22
CA GLY A 116 -0.68 4.73 -2.95
C GLY A 116 0.02 5.84 -2.18
N GLN A 117 1.30 5.62 -1.89
CA GLN A 117 2.08 6.52 -1.03
C GLN A 117 2.26 7.91 -1.62
N GLY A 118 2.35 8.03 -2.95
CA GLY A 118 2.47 9.32 -3.63
C GLY A 118 1.14 10.03 -3.92
N GLY A 119 0.02 9.44 -3.49
CA GLY A 119 -1.32 9.97 -3.78
C GLY A 119 -1.93 9.48 -5.09
N GLU A 120 -1.21 8.66 -5.85
CA GLU A 120 -1.71 7.96 -7.03
C GLU A 120 -2.71 6.85 -6.67
N PRO A 121 -3.71 6.59 -7.53
CA PRO A 121 -4.52 5.38 -7.40
C PRO A 121 -3.66 4.13 -7.64
N LEU A 122 -3.89 3.08 -6.85
CA LEU A 122 -3.25 1.78 -7.03
C LEU A 122 -3.80 1.04 -8.27
N ASN A 123 -4.87 1.53 -8.88
CA ASN A 123 -5.51 0.96 -10.06
C ASN A 123 -5.96 -0.48 -9.84
N LEU A 124 -6.42 -0.80 -8.62
CA LEU A 124 -7.00 -2.10 -8.30
C LEU A 124 -8.30 -2.32 -9.07
N ASN A 125 -9.02 -1.23 -9.41
CA ASN A 125 -10.20 -1.20 -10.27
C ASN A 125 -11.22 -2.29 -9.93
N ILE A 126 -11.52 -2.45 -8.64
CA ILE A 126 -12.52 -3.43 -8.21
C ILE A 126 -13.90 -2.86 -8.53
N VAL A 127 -14.56 -3.47 -9.50
CA VAL A 127 -15.90 -3.08 -9.94
C VAL A 127 -16.93 -4.05 -9.37
N ILE A 128 -17.89 -3.51 -8.63
CA ILE A 128 -19.04 -4.26 -8.11
C ILE A 128 -20.28 -3.73 -8.80
N LYS A 129 -21.04 -4.62 -9.43
CA LYS A 129 -22.30 -4.30 -10.08
C LYS A 129 -23.43 -5.13 -9.47
N LYS A 130 -24.60 -4.53 -9.30
CA LYS A 130 -25.82 -5.22 -8.88
C LYS A 130 -26.46 -6.00 -10.04
#